data_AF-A0A1F4F8T4-F1
#
_entry.id   AF-A0A1F4F8T4-F1
#
_cell.length_a   1.000
_cell.length_b   1.000
_cell.length_c   1.000
_cell.angle_alpha   90.00
_cell.angle_beta   90.00
_cell.angle_gamma   90.00
#
_symmetry.space_group_name_H-M   'P 1'
#
loop_
_entity.id
_entity.type
_entity.pdbx_description
1 polymer ?
#
loop_
_entity_poly.entity_id
_entity_poly.type
_entity_poly.pdbx_seq_one_letter_code
_entity_poly.pdbx_strand_id
1 'polypeptide(L)'
;MKWIGAALAAAAVLGIAGCGESTQVVVYKQGKYQGKPDTRPWDNEPLAAEHRGGTWKKGDRTGWEEQIKNRQLAQHEYKRVGH
;
A
#
# COMPACT_ATOMS: atom_id res chain seq x y z
N MET A 1 -40.10 -1.39 22.72
CA MET A 1 -39.98 -0.17 21.88
C MET A 1 -38.99 0.87 22.41
N LYS A 2 -39.13 1.38 23.64
CA LYS A 2 -38.25 2.45 24.19
C LYS A 2 -36.74 2.14 24.18
N TRP A 3 -36.37 0.89 24.42
CA TRP A 3 -34.96 0.46 24.46
C TRP A 3 -34.28 0.38 23.08
N ILE A 4 -35.04 0.12 22.02
CA ILE A 4 -34.51 0.04 20.65
C ILE A 4 -34.11 1.44 20.15
N GLY A 5 -34.93 2.46 20.44
CA GLY A 5 -34.61 3.85 20.10
C GLY A 5 -33.35 4.35 20.82
N ALA A 6 -33.18 3.99 22.10
CA ALA A 6 -31.98 4.32 22.86
C ALA A 6 -30.72 3.62 22.32
N ALA A 7 -30.84 2.35 21.92
CA ALA A 7 -29.72 1.59 21.35
C ALA A 7 -29.27 2.14 19.98
N LEU A 8 -30.22 2.53 19.12
CA LEU A 8 -29.92 3.15 17.82
C LEU A 8 -29.24 4.52 17.99
N ALA A 9 -29.71 5.34 18.93
CA ALA A 9 -29.11 6.63 19.21
C ALA A 9 -27.65 6.47 19.72
N ALA A 10 -27.40 5.50 20.59
CA ALA A 10 -26.05 5.22 21.08
C ALA A 10 -25.11 4.75 19.96
N ALA A 11 -25.58 3.88 19.06
CA ALA A 11 -24.80 3.41 17.92
C ALA A 11 -24.45 4.54 16.94
N ALA A 12 -25.38 5.48 16.71
CA ALA A 12 -25.14 6.64 15.86
C ALA A 12 -24.05 7.57 16.43
N VAL A 13 -24.07 7.82 17.74
CA VAL A 13 -23.05 8.66 18.41
C VAL A 13 -21.66 8.00 18.34
N LEU A 14 -21.58 6.69 18.54
CA LEU A 14 -20.31 5.95 18.44
C LEU A 14 -19.76 5.89 17.00
N GLY A 15 -20.64 5.86 15.99
CA GLY A 15 -20.23 5.88 14.57
C GLY A 15 -19.56 7.19 14.15
N ILE A 16 -19.95 8.33 14.75
CA ILE A 16 -19.37 9.65 14.42
C ILE A 16 -17.97 9.82 15.04
N ALA A 17 -17.66 9.10 16.13
CA ALA A 17 -16.34 9.08 16.72
C ALA A 17 -15.28 8.35 15.87
N GLY A 18 -15.70 7.61 14.83
CA GLY A 18 -14.82 6.92 13.88
C GLY A 18 -14.14 7.82 12.85
N CYS A 19 -14.57 9.08 12.69
CA CYS A 19 -13.94 10.07 11.79
C CYS A 19 -12.82 10.88 12.44
N GLY A 20 -12.37 10.52 13.64
CA GLY A 20 -11.23 11.14 14.30
C GLY A 20 -9.92 10.58 13.78
N GLU A 21 -9.52 10.91 12.55
CA GLU A 21 -8.13 10.70 12.17
C GLU A 21 -7.26 11.48 13.17
N SER A 22 -6.36 10.79 13.86
CA SER A 22 -5.39 11.50 14.67
C SER A 22 -4.55 12.32 13.71
N THR A 23 -4.33 13.60 14.01
CA THR A 23 -3.42 14.43 13.23
C THR A 23 -2.13 13.64 13.02
N GLN A 24 -1.78 13.33 11.77
CA GLN A 24 -0.52 12.67 11.46
C GLN A 24 0.59 13.70 11.67
N VAL A 25 0.85 14.07 12.92
CA VAL A 25 1.92 14.99 13.27
C VAL A 25 3.20 14.20 13.10
N VAL A 26 3.80 14.32 11.92
CA VAL A 26 5.20 13.98 11.75
C VAL A 26 5.95 14.91 12.70
N VAL A 27 6.44 14.37 13.82
CA VAL A 27 7.39 15.08 14.68
C VAL A 27 8.65 15.30 13.84
N TYR A 28 8.72 16.47 13.19
CA TYR A 28 9.77 16.79 12.25
C TYR A 28 11.06 17.05 13.03
N LYS A 29 11.98 16.08 13.06
CA LYS A 29 13.32 16.35 13.57
C LYS A 29 14.13 17.03 12.47
N GLN A 30 14.30 18.33 12.62
CA GLN A 30 15.03 19.17 11.68
C GLN A 30 16.43 18.60 11.42
N GLY A 31 16.79 18.44 10.14
CA GLY A 31 18.10 17.93 9.72
C GLY A 31 18.26 16.39 9.70
N LYS A 32 17.22 15.61 10.01
CA LYS A 32 17.27 14.13 9.91
C LYS A 32 16.07 13.59 9.14
N TYR A 33 16.32 12.76 8.13
CA TYR A 33 15.27 12.00 7.45
C TYR A 33 14.51 11.13 8.48
N GLN A 34 13.21 11.36 8.62
CA GLN A 34 12.33 10.63 9.56
C GLN A 34 11.54 9.49 8.88
N GLY A 35 11.71 9.30 7.57
CA GLY A 35 11.09 8.19 6.85
C GLY A 35 11.76 6.85 7.16
N LYS A 36 11.15 5.76 6.69
CA LYS A 36 11.84 4.46 6.66
C LYS A 36 13.10 4.60 5.80
N PRO A 37 14.27 4.19 6.27
CA PRO A 37 15.50 4.27 5.48
C PRO A 37 15.29 3.57 4.14
N ASP A 38 15.73 4.22 3.06
CA ASP A 38 15.65 3.64 1.73
C ASP A 38 16.48 2.36 1.67
N THR A 39 15.84 1.27 1.28
CA THR A 39 16.50 -0.01 1.01
C THR A 39 16.49 -0.26 -0.49
N ARG A 40 17.27 -1.25 -0.94
CA ARG A 40 17.27 -1.62 -2.36
C ARG A 40 15.89 -2.18 -2.70
N PRO A 41 15.37 -1.95 -3.92
CA PRO A 41 14.00 -2.34 -4.26
C PRO A 41 13.68 -3.83 -4.03
N TRP A 42 14.66 -4.71 -4.30
CA TRP A 42 14.53 -6.17 -4.12
C TRP A 42 14.63 -6.64 -2.65
N ASP A 43 15.00 -5.76 -1.71
CA ASP A 43 14.99 -6.07 -0.28
C ASP A 43 13.58 -5.95 0.34
N ASN A 44 12.56 -5.61 -0.46
CA ASN A 44 11.16 -5.61 -0.05
C ASN A 44 10.49 -6.95 -0.34
N GLU A 45 9.38 -7.22 0.36
CA GLU A 45 8.50 -8.34 0.04
C GLU A 45 7.91 -8.19 -1.38
N PRO A 46 7.65 -9.31 -2.09
CA PRO A 46 6.95 -9.30 -3.36
C PRO A 46 5.63 -8.54 -3.27
N LEU A 47 5.25 -7.85 -4.37
CA LEU A 47 3.93 -7.22 -4.46
C LEU A 47 2.83 -8.26 -4.21
N ALA A 48 1.79 -7.85 -3.49
CA ALA A 48 0.60 -8.68 -3.30
C ALA A 48 -0.01 -9.09 -4.67
N ALA A 49 -0.69 -10.24 -4.68
CA ALA A 49 -1.27 -10.82 -5.90
C ALA A 49 -2.24 -9.85 -6.62
N GLU A 50 -2.95 -9.02 -5.85
CA GLU A 50 -3.83 -7.95 -6.31
C GLU A 50 -3.13 -6.90 -7.20
N HIS A 51 -1.81 -6.78 -7.12
CA HIS A 51 -1.00 -5.85 -7.92
C HIS A 51 -0.21 -6.54 -9.05
N ARG A 52 -0.80 -7.59 -9.64
CA ARG A 52 -0.15 -8.52 -10.58
C ARG A 52 1.03 -9.30 -9.98
N GLY A 53 1.11 -9.38 -8.64
CA GLY A 53 2.04 -10.22 -7.90
C GLY A 53 3.53 -9.92 -8.09
N GLY A 54 4.31 -10.09 -7.02
CA GLY A 54 5.75 -10.29 -7.04
C GLY A 54 6.07 -11.78 -7.01
N THR A 55 6.95 -12.29 -7.87
CA THR A 55 7.45 -13.68 -7.77
C THR A 55 8.84 -13.75 -7.12
N TRP A 56 9.49 -12.60 -6.92
CA TRP A 56 10.80 -12.52 -6.31
C TRP A 56 10.72 -12.78 -4.80
N LYS A 57 11.80 -13.30 -4.22
CA LYS A 57 11.96 -13.40 -2.76
C LYS A 57 12.70 -12.18 -2.24
N LYS A 58 12.50 -11.80 -0.98
CA LYS A 58 13.28 -10.74 -0.35
C LYS A 58 14.79 -10.97 -0.53
N GLY A 59 15.49 -9.96 -1.07
CA GLY A 59 16.92 -10.02 -1.38
C GLY A 59 17.25 -10.51 -2.80
N ASP A 60 16.28 -11.04 -3.55
CA ASP A 60 16.46 -11.56 -4.91
C ASP A 60 16.42 -10.44 -5.94
N ARG A 61 17.59 -9.88 -6.21
CA ARG A 61 17.76 -8.84 -7.24
C ARG A 61 17.35 -9.34 -8.63
N THR A 62 17.79 -10.54 -9.01
CA THR A 62 17.59 -11.06 -10.37
C THR A 62 16.11 -11.30 -10.64
N GLY A 63 15.40 -11.96 -9.71
CA GLY A 63 13.96 -12.18 -9.82
C GLY A 63 13.16 -10.88 -9.83
N TRP A 64 13.60 -9.87 -9.07
CA TRP A 64 13.00 -8.53 -9.12
C TRP A 64 13.19 -7.88 -10.50
N GLU A 65 14.43 -7.84 -11.02
CA GLU A 65 14.74 -7.22 -12.32
C GLU A 65 14.02 -7.91 -13.48
N GLU A 66 13.96 -9.25 -13.49
CA GLU A 66 13.23 -10.03 -14.49
C GLU A 66 11.74 -9.67 -14.48
N GLN A 67 11.15 -9.56 -13.29
CA GLN A 67 9.76 -9.18 -13.19
C GLN A 67 9.49 -7.75 -13.69
N ILE A 68 10.36 -6.79 -13.37
CA ILE A 68 10.23 -5.42 -13.87
C ILE A 68 10.28 -5.41 -15.40
N LYS A 69 11.19 -6.16 -16.01
CA LYS A 69 11.28 -6.29 -17.47
C LYS A 69 10.01 -6.88 -18.07
N ASN A 70 9.44 -7.92 -17.44
CA ASN A 70 8.19 -8.53 -17.91
C ASN A 70 7.02 -7.53 -17.85
N ARG A 71 6.95 -6.69 -16.81
CA ARG A 71 5.95 -5.62 -16.71
C ARG A 71 6.11 -4.59 -17.83
N GLN A 72 7.34 -4.17 -18.13
CA GLN A 72 7.61 -3.24 -19.23
C GLN A 72 7.17 -3.81 -20.57
N LEU A 73 7.48 -5.08 -20.85
CA LEU A 73 7.06 -5.76 -22.07
C LEU A 73 5.54 -5.84 -22.20
N ALA A 74 4.84 -6.08 -21.09
CA ALA A 74 3.38 -6.10 -21.06
C ALA A 74 2.72 -4.73 -21.28
N GLN A 75 3.49 -3.64 -21.30
CA GLN A 75 3.04 -2.28 -21.63
C GLN A 75 3.63 -1.78 -22.96
N HIS A 76 4.45 -2.59 -23.62
CA HIS A 76 5.09 -2.22 -24.87
C HIS A 76 4.11 -2.40 -26.04
N GLU A 77 3.58 -1.30 -26.59
CA GLU A 77 2.50 -1.39 -27.57
C GLU A 77 2.89 -2.16 -28.84
N TYR A 78 4.10 -1.96 -29.40
CA TYR A 78 4.55 -2.78 -30.54
C TYR A 78 4.48 -4.30 -30.26
N LYS A 79 4.73 -4.73 -29.01
CA LYS A 79 4.63 -6.14 -28.61
C LYS A 79 3.18 -6.58 -28.38
N ARG A 80 2.31 -5.67 -27.92
CA ARG A 80 0.90 -5.94 -27.64
C ARG A 80 0.04 -6.01 -28.91
N VAL A 81 0.30 -5.13 -29.87
CA VAL A 81 -0.53 -5.00 -31.09
C VAL A 81 0.11 -5.61 -32.34
N GLY A 82 1.36 -6.12 -32.25
CA GLY A 82 1.95 -6.96 -33.28
C GLY A 82 2.35 -6.23 -34.57
N HIS A 83 2.81 -4.98 -34.47
CA HIS A 83 3.38 -4.23 -35.59
C HIS A 83 4.87 -4.54 -35.80
#